data_AF-A0A8I1STW2-F1
#
_entry.id   AF-A0A8I1STW2-F1
#
_cell.length_a   1.000
_cell.length_b   1.000
_cell.length_c   1.000
_cell.angle_alpha   90.00
_cell.angle_beta   90.00
_cell.angle_gamma   90.00
#
_symmetry.space_group_name_H-M   'P 1'
#
loop_
_entity.id
_entity.type
_entity.pdbx_description
1 polymer ?
#
loop_
_entity_poly.entity_id
_entity_poly.type
_entity_poly.pdbx_seq_one_letter_code
_entity_poly.pdbx_strand_id
1 'polypeptide(L)'
;MNSQTYKLLLACLCASLSQAFPQLTANIPAPVSPYIAQIPPYADWVVQTAPGKPTKAGEDKSNPAKSLQVQTTRTKDIRRVIVTGENIRKETWIIGTLSFNADEGDTVAVNDIQIDQYFEFHSLADFPGFSWMNASNYVGVETFDKAACYHFKEKDNEAWIDVKSKLPVALVNGDTTLRYIFNPPPTAVLVLPDLVQRSYDQYNRTYLRAKRIEEDAKHQ
;
A
#
# COMPACT_ATOMS: atom_id res chain seq x y z
N MET A 1 81.47 -8.97 -16.18
CA MET A 1 81.47 -10.45 -16.03
C MET A 1 80.48 -10.83 -14.94
N ASN A 2 79.61 -11.82 -15.25
CA ASN A 2 78.66 -12.57 -14.39
C ASN A 2 77.44 -11.77 -13.91
N SER A 3 76.20 -11.89 -14.42
CA SER A 3 75.32 -13.01 -14.84
C SER A 3 74.86 -13.93 -13.69
N GLN A 4 73.58 -13.80 -13.27
CA GLN A 4 72.61 -14.86 -12.92
C GLN A 4 71.28 -14.21 -12.46
N THR A 5 70.22 -14.15 -13.28
CA THR A 5 69.06 -15.08 -13.38
C THR A 5 68.29 -15.34 -12.07
N TYR A 6 67.07 -14.80 -11.96
CA TYR A 6 65.91 -15.54 -11.42
C TYR A 6 64.62 -15.10 -12.12
N LYS A 7 64.00 -16.06 -12.82
CA LYS A 7 62.63 -16.01 -13.34
C LYS A 7 61.69 -16.46 -12.22
N LEU A 8 60.67 -15.68 -11.90
CA LEU A 8 59.48 -16.20 -11.22
C LEU A 8 58.24 -15.80 -12.03
N LEU A 9 57.64 -16.81 -12.67
CA LEU A 9 56.33 -16.79 -13.28
C LEU A 9 55.28 -16.95 -12.17
N LEU A 10 54.42 -15.94 -12.00
CA LEU A 10 53.21 -16.06 -11.19
C LEU A 10 52.02 -16.15 -12.15
N ALA A 11 51.55 -17.38 -12.38
CA ALA A 11 50.32 -17.63 -13.11
C ALA A 11 49.14 -17.62 -12.12
N CYS A 12 48.37 -16.53 -12.08
CA CYS A 12 47.11 -16.48 -11.37
C CYS A 12 46.04 -17.23 -12.17
N LEU A 13 45.65 -18.42 -11.69
CA LEU A 13 44.40 -19.08 -12.09
C LEU A 13 43.22 -18.26 -11.54
N CYS A 14 42.56 -17.49 -12.40
CA CYS A 14 41.21 -17.00 -12.11
C CYS A 14 40.21 -18.13 -12.38
N ALA A 15 39.94 -18.94 -11.35
CA ALA A 15 38.79 -19.85 -11.37
C ALA A 15 37.51 -19.01 -11.21
N SER A 16 36.77 -18.85 -12.31
CA SER A 16 35.43 -18.24 -12.29
C SER A 16 34.46 -19.18 -11.60
N LEU A 17 34.16 -18.88 -10.32
CA LEU A 17 33.01 -19.44 -9.60
C LEU A 17 31.73 -18.88 -10.23
N SER A 18 31.20 -19.58 -11.24
CA SER A 18 29.82 -19.41 -11.67
C SER A 18 28.91 -19.88 -10.53
N GLN A 19 28.56 -18.97 -9.62
CA GLN A 19 27.47 -19.20 -8.67
C GLN A 19 26.16 -19.28 -9.46
N ALA A 20 25.72 -20.51 -9.76
CA ALA A 20 24.35 -20.76 -10.15
C ALA A 20 23.46 -20.39 -8.95
N PHE A 21 22.77 -19.26 -9.03
CA PHE A 21 21.70 -18.95 -8.09
C PHE A 21 20.64 -20.05 -8.22
N PRO A 22 20.26 -20.74 -7.13
CA PRO A 22 19.17 -21.71 -7.19
C PRO A 22 17.91 -20.98 -7.65
N GLN A 23 17.31 -21.45 -8.75
CA GLN A 23 15.98 -21.02 -9.16
C GLN A 23 15.04 -21.34 -8.01
N LEU A 24 14.55 -20.31 -7.33
CA LEU A 24 13.58 -20.35 -6.23
C LEU A 24 12.17 -20.70 -6.75
N THR A 25 12.08 -21.59 -7.74
CA THR A 25 10.84 -22.07 -8.37
C THR A 25 10.51 -23.50 -7.91
N ALA A 26 10.85 -23.84 -6.66
CA ALA A 26 10.40 -25.07 -6.05
C ALA A 26 8.88 -25.00 -5.76
N ASN A 27 8.09 -25.37 -6.77
CA ASN A 27 6.69 -25.79 -6.73
C ASN A 27 5.71 -24.90 -5.93
N ILE A 28 5.72 -23.57 -6.15
CA ILE A 28 4.68 -22.70 -5.61
C ILE A 28 3.41 -22.85 -6.48
N PRO A 29 2.28 -23.31 -5.92
CA PRO A 29 1.05 -23.50 -6.70
C PRO A 29 0.47 -22.15 -7.13
N ALA A 30 -0.26 -22.17 -8.25
CA ALA A 30 -1.02 -21.01 -8.71
C ALA A 30 -1.96 -20.48 -7.59
N PRO A 31 -2.18 -19.16 -7.52
CA PRO A 31 -2.98 -18.58 -6.46
C PRO A 31 -4.47 -18.92 -6.65
N VAL A 32 -5.18 -19.10 -5.55
CA VAL A 32 -6.65 -19.22 -5.51
C VAL A 32 -7.27 -17.92 -5.01
N SER A 33 -8.49 -17.64 -5.46
CA SER A 33 -9.27 -16.48 -5.00
C SER A 33 -9.69 -16.62 -3.52
N PRO A 34 -9.68 -15.54 -2.72
CA PRO A 34 -9.28 -14.17 -3.07
C PRO A 34 -7.76 -14.05 -3.25
N TYR A 35 -7.34 -13.32 -4.29
CA TYR A 35 -5.92 -13.17 -4.64
C TYR A 35 -5.15 -12.25 -3.67
N ILE A 36 -5.87 -11.40 -2.93
CA ILE A 36 -5.32 -10.54 -1.88
C ILE A 36 -6.01 -10.88 -0.56
N ALA A 37 -5.23 -11.02 0.50
CA ALA A 37 -5.76 -11.17 1.85
C ALA A 37 -6.37 -9.86 2.36
N GLN A 38 -7.40 -9.97 3.20
CA GLN A 38 -7.92 -8.83 3.93
C GLN A 38 -6.86 -8.27 4.88
N ILE A 39 -6.87 -6.96 5.13
CA ILE A 39 -5.98 -6.37 6.12
C ILE A 39 -6.35 -6.90 7.51
N PRO A 40 -5.37 -7.37 8.30
CA PRO A 40 -5.59 -7.74 9.68
C PRO A 40 -6.17 -6.58 10.50
N PRO A 41 -6.95 -6.87 11.56
CA PRO A 41 -7.53 -5.83 12.42
C PRO A 41 -6.46 -4.97 13.12
N TYR A 42 -5.22 -5.46 13.21
CA TYR A 42 -4.06 -4.71 13.65
C TYR A 42 -3.04 -4.72 12.52
N ALA A 43 -2.86 -3.60 11.85
CA ALA A 43 -1.94 -3.47 10.74
C ALA A 43 -1.40 -2.05 10.65
N ASP A 44 -0.17 -1.92 10.19
CA ASP A 44 0.41 -0.64 9.82
C ASP A 44 1.12 -0.84 8.49
N TRP A 45 0.81 0.00 7.52
CA TRP A 45 1.41 -0.08 6.20
C TRP A 45 1.59 1.29 5.57
N VAL A 46 2.54 1.33 4.64
CA VAL A 46 2.89 2.52 3.88
C VAL A 46 2.72 2.22 2.40
N VAL A 47 2.03 3.13 1.70
CA VAL A 47 2.00 3.18 0.25
C VAL A 47 2.90 4.32 -0.21
N GLN A 48 3.90 4.01 -1.03
CA GLN A 48 4.79 5.01 -1.63
C GLN A 48 4.56 5.09 -3.13
N THR A 49 4.37 6.30 -3.65
CA THR A 49 4.36 6.53 -5.09
C THR A 49 5.78 6.69 -5.61
N ALA A 50 6.08 6.00 -6.70
CA ALA A 50 7.27 6.19 -7.50
C ALA A 50 6.85 6.41 -8.97
N PRO A 51 7.58 7.24 -9.73
CA PRO A 51 7.42 7.28 -11.18
C PRO A 51 7.58 5.87 -11.75
N GLY A 52 6.71 5.50 -12.68
CA GLY A 52 6.82 4.25 -13.43
C GLY A 52 8.13 4.17 -14.21
N LYS A 53 8.50 2.97 -14.66
CA LYS A 53 9.62 2.84 -15.60
C LYS A 53 9.28 3.63 -16.86
N PRO A 54 10.17 4.50 -17.36
CA PRO A 54 9.88 5.27 -18.57
C PRO A 54 9.68 4.31 -19.73
N THR A 55 8.45 4.28 -20.25
CA THR A 55 8.10 3.62 -21.51
C THR A 55 8.76 4.39 -22.65
N LYS A 56 9.17 3.69 -23.71
CA LYS A 56 10.17 4.12 -24.70
C LYS A 56 10.05 5.58 -25.17
N ALA A 57 11.22 6.21 -25.25
CA ALA A 57 11.52 7.56 -25.69
C ALA A 57 10.59 8.13 -26.77
N GLY A 58 9.86 9.19 -26.37
CA GLY A 58 9.31 10.15 -27.31
C GLY A 58 7.90 10.64 -26.99
N GLU A 59 7.60 11.10 -25.78
CA GLU A 59 6.58 12.13 -25.58
C GLU A 59 6.62 12.66 -24.13
N ASP A 60 6.53 14.00 -24.05
CA ASP A 60 6.45 14.92 -22.92
C ASP A 60 7.25 14.70 -21.63
N LYS A 61 8.05 15.74 -21.30
CA LYS A 61 8.65 15.96 -19.97
C LYS A 61 7.56 16.41 -18.99
N SER A 62 6.55 15.58 -18.74
CA SER A 62 5.62 15.84 -17.66
C SER A 62 6.40 15.77 -16.34
N ASN A 63 6.18 16.80 -15.52
CA ASN A 63 6.82 17.04 -14.23
C ASN A 63 6.94 15.72 -13.43
N PRO A 64 8.12 15.33 -12.87
CA PRO A 64 8.24 14.07 -12.13
C PRO A 64 7.12 13.99 -11.10
N ALA A 65 6.34 12.91 -11.15
CA ALA A 65 5.25 12.68 -10.23
C ALA A 65 5.77 12.88 -8.80
N LYS A 66 5.22 13.87 -8.09
CA LYS A 66 5.67 14.21 -6.73
C LYS A 66 5.54 12.96 -5.86
N SER A 67 6.60 12.60 -5.16
CA SER A 67 6.56 11.45 -4.25
C SER A 67 5.56 11.75 -3.13
N LEU A 68 4.59 10.85 -2.99
CA LEU A 68 3.55 10.87 -1.98
C LEU A 68 3.69 9.59 -1.16
N GLN A 69 3.64 9.74 0.15
CA GLN A 69 3.62 8.63 1.08
C GLN A 69 2.29 8.65 1.84
N VAL A 70 1.60 7.52 1.85
CA VAL A 70 0.37 7.32 2.61
C VAL A 70 0.63 6.23 3.63
N GLN A 71 0.75 6.59 4.90
CA GLN A 71 0.79 5.62 5.99
C GLN A 71 -0.61 5.41 6.52
N THR A 72 -1.02 4.14 6.65
CA THR A 72 -2.27 3.77 7.29
C THR A 72 -1.98 2.84 8.46
N THR A 73 -2.42 3.24 9.64
CA THR A 73 -2.44 2.40 10.84
C THR A 73 -3.88 2.02 11.13
N ARG A 74 -4.16 0.73 11.31
CA ARG A 74 -5.47 0.19 11.66
C ARG A 74 -5.39 -0.56 12.98
N THR A 75 -6.34 -0.28 13.86
CA THR A 75 -6.59 -1.07 15.07
C THR A 75 -8.10 -1.24 15.25
N LYS A 76 -8.60 -2.47 15.07
CA LYS A 76 -10.03 -2.79 15.01
C LYS A 76 -10.74 -1.94 13.95
N ASP A 77 -11.66 -1.08 14.39
CA ASP A 77 -12.53 -0.24 13.56
C ASP A 77 -12.00 1.19 13.40
N ILE A 78 -10.85 1.51 14.01
CA ILE A 78 -10.21 2.81 13.92
C ILE A 78 -9.07 2.71 12.90
N ARG A 79 -9.05 3.64 11.94
CA ARG A 79 -7.90 3.86 11.05
C ARG A 79 -7.35 5.27 11.24
N ARG A 80 -6.03 5.39 11.19
CA ARG A 80 -5.32 6.66 11.12
C ARG A 80 -4.56 6.67 9.80
N VAL A 81 -4.84 7.65 8.96
CA VAL A 81 -4.19 7.84 7.66
C VAL A 81 -3.35 9.11 7.73
N ILE A 82 -2.06 9.00 7.46
CA ILE A 82 -1.13 10.13 7.35
C ILE A 82 -0.65 10.20 5.91
N VAL A 83 -0.99 11.28 5.24
CA VAL A 83 -0.50 11.59 3.89
C VAL A 83 0.64 12.59 4.02
N THR A 84 1.82 12.23 3.52
CA THR A 84 3.02 13.08 3.52
C THR A 84 3.50 13.28 2.09
N GLY A 85 3.76 14.53 1.71
CA GLY A 85 4.36 14.94 0.46
C GLY A 85 5.24 16.18 0.65
N GLU A 86 5.74 16.74 -0.45
CA GLU A 86 6.77 17.80 -0.47
C GLU A 86 6.51 18.97 0.50
N ASN A 87 5.26 19.45 0.59
CA ASN A 87 4.85 20.53 1.50
C ASN A 87 3.51 20.26 2.19
N ILE A 88 3.12 18.98 2.27
CA ILE A 88 1.81 18.59 2.78
C ILE A 88 2.01 17.46 3.80
N ARG A 89 1.47 17.65 4.99
CA ARG A 89 1.21 16.56 5.93
C ARG A 89 -0.23 16.65 6.38
N LYS A 90 -1.05 15.71 5.93
CA LYS A 90 -2.47 15.61 6.31
C LYS A 90 -2.68 14.37 7.16
N GLU A 91 -3.47 14.52 8.21
CA GLU A 91 -3.86 13.42 9.08
C GLU A 91 -5.38 13.27 9.08
N THR A 92 -5.85 12.07 8.79
CA THR A 92 -7.27 11.71 8.76
C THR A 92 -7.51 10.54 9.69
N TRP A 93 -8.49 10.68 10.57
CA TRP A 93 -8.97 9.60 11.43
C TRP A 93 -10.25 9.04 10.84
N ILE A 94 -10.40 7.72 10.80
CA ILE A 94 -11.56 7.05 10.23
C ILE A 94 -12.13 6.08 11.26
N ILE A 95 -13.44 6.16 11.49
CA ILE A 95 -14.18 5.30 12.41
C ILE A 95 -15.45 4.85 11.69
N GLY A 96 -15.53 3.57 11.33
CA GLY A 96 -16.60 3.08 10.48
C GLY A 96 -16.61 3.79 9.11
N THR A 97 -17.70 4.50 8.80
CA THR A 97 -17.84 5.30 7.57
C THR A 97 -17.50 6.77 7.77
N LEU A 98 -17.14 7.19 8.98
CA LEU A 98 -16.87 8.59 9.27
C LEU A 98 -15.39 8.88 9.14
N SER A 99 -15.04 9.94 8.42
CA SER A 99 -13.70 10.52 8.41
C SER A 99 -13.68 11.84 9.18
N PHE A 100 -12.57 12.06 9.88
CA PHE A 100 -12.32 13.22 10.72
C PHE A 100 -10.98 13.83 10.27
N ASN A 101 -11.04 15.07 9.79
CA ASN A 101 -9.87 15.82 9.37
C ASN A 101 -9.75 17.03 10.29
N ALA A 102 -8.64 17.12 11.03
CA ALA A 102 -8.35 18.31 11.83
C ALA A 102 -7.75 19.38 10.90
N ASP A 103 -8.36 20.56 10.91
CA ASP A 103 -7.84 21.73 10.22
C ASP A 103 -7.00 22.60 11.20
N GLU A 104 -6.28 23.59 10.69
CA GLU A 104 -5.42 24.48 11.51
C GLU A 104 -6.18 25.34 12.53
N GLY A 105 -7.52 25.35 12.52
CA GLY A 105 -8.37 26.22 13.33
C GLY A 105 -9.05 25.60 14.55
N ASP A 106 -8.51 24.51 15.13
CA ASP A 106 -9.15 23.74 16.22
C ASP A 106 -10.54 23.17 15.85
N THR A 107 -10.86 23.11 14.57
CA THR A 107 -12.07 22.50 14.04
C THR A 107 -11.76 21.14 13.43
N VAL A 108 -12.69 20.19 13.56
CA VAL A 108 -12.62 18.90 12.88
C VAL A 108 -13.77 18.81 11.89
N ALA A 109 -13.43 18.72 10.61
CA ALA A 109 -14.38 18.38 9.57
C ALA A 109 -14.75 16.90 9.70
N VAL A 110 -16.06 16.62 9.77
CA VAL A 110 -16.62 15.27 9.81
C VAL A 110 -17.30 15.00 8.47
N ASN A 111 -16.83 13.99 7.74
CA ASN A 111 -17.43 13.58 6.47
C ASN A 111 -17.86 12.12 6.54
N ASP A 112 -19.05 11.82 6.04
CA ASP A 112 -19.46 10.44 5.78
C ASP A 112 -18.89 9.99 4.43
N ILE A 113 -17.95 9.07 4.50
CA ILE A 113 -17.27 8.45 3.36
C ILE A 113 -18.26 7.82 2.39
N GLN A 114 -19.44 7.37 2.87
CA GLN A 114 -20.41 6.77 1.97
C GLN A 114 -21.13 7.75 1.05
N ILE A 115 -21.12 9.04 1.41
CA ILE A 115 -21.84 10.09 0.71
C ILE A 115 -20.86 11.01 -0.03
N ASP A 116 -19.61 11.06 0.41
CA ASP A 116 -18.58 11.86 -0.22
C ASP A 116 -18.16 11.25 -1.58
N GLN A 117 -18.71 11.82 -2.66
CA GLN A 117 -18.38 11.45 -4.04
C GLN A 117 -16.91 11.65 -4.42
N TYR A 118 -16.15 12.46 -3.64
CA TYR A 118 -14.72 12.67 -3.84
C TYR A 118 -13.88 11.73 -2.98
N PHE A 119 -14.48 11.09 -1.98
CA PHE A 119 -13.83 10.05 -1.22
C PHE A 119 -13.92 8.77 -2.02
N GLU A 120 -12.80 8.35 -2.62
CA GLU A 120 -12.74 7.07 -3.31
C GLU A 120 -13.09 5.97 -2.32
N PHE A 121 -14.29 5.39 -2.43
CA PHE A 121 -14.77 4.25 -1.63
C PHE A 121 -13.76 3.09 -1.58
N HIS A 122 -12.89 3.01 -2.58
CA HIS A 122 -11.77 2.09 -2.63
C HIS A 122 -10.70 2.31 -1.54
N SER A 123 -10.80 3.34 -0.71
CA SER A 123 -9.99 3.53 0.50
C SER A 123 -10.59 2.84 1.74
N LEU A 124 -11.85 2.40 1.68
CA LEU A 124 -12.41 1.41 2.62
C LEU A 124 -12.01 0.00 2.22
N ALA A 125 -11.97 -0.29 0.90
CA ALA A 125 -11.24 -1.44 0.41
C ALA A 125 -9.77 -1.27 0.78
N ASP A 126 -9.17 -2.30 1.37
CA ASP A 126 -7.84 -2.14 1.93
C ASP A 126 -6.77 -1.82 0.86
N PHE A 127 -7.05 -2.19 -0.40
CA PHE A 127 -6.16 -2.03 -1.55
C PHE A 127 -6.94 -1.64 -2.82
N PRO A 128 -7.09 -0.32 -3.12
CA PRO A 128 -7.63 0.14 -4.40
C PRO A 128 -6.76 -0.33 -5.58
N GLY A 129 -7.37 -0.52 -6.75
CA GLY A 129 -6.62 -0.75 -8.00
C GLY A 129 -6.28 -2.20 -8.35
N PHE A 130 -6.75 -3.18 -7.56
CA PHE A 130 -6.50 -4.61 -7.79
C PHE A 130 -7.72 -5.39 -8.31
N SER A 131 -8.82 -4.72 -8.64
CA SER A 131 -10.08 -5.36 -9.07
C SER A 131 -9.97 -6.16 -10.37
N TRP A 132 -8.97 -5.87 -11.20
CA TRP A 132 -8.70 -6.56 -12.46
C TRP A 132 -7.96 -7.90 -12.27
N MET A 133 -7.44 -8.20 -11.08
CA MET A 133 -6.71 -9.44 -10.84
C MET A 133 -7.65 -10.65 -10.83
N ASN A 134 -7.33 -11.63 -11.66
CA ASN A 134 -8.06 -12.87 -11.79
C ASN A 134 -7.12 -13.97 -12.34
N ALA A 135 -7.62 -15.19 -12.48
CA ALA A 135 -6.84 -16.32 -12.97
C ALA A 135 -6.34 -16.15 -14.41
N SER A 136 -7.07 -15.44 -15.29
CA SER A 136 -6.63 -15.23 -16.68
C SER A 136 -5.50 -14.21 -16.80
N ASN A 137 -5.36 -13.34 -15.81
CA ASN A 137 -4.31 -12.32 -15.76
C ASN A 137 -3.11 -12.75 -14.90
N TYR A 138 -3.08 -13.98 -14.38
CA TYR A 138 -1.96 -14.54 -13.64
C TYR A 138 -0.82 -14.94 -14.58
N VAL A 139 0.37 -14.40 -14.35
CA VAL A 139 1.56 -14.66 -15.18
C VAL A 139 2.40 -15.80 -14.61
N GLY A 140 2.60 -15.82 -13.30
CA GLY A 140 3.47 -16.78 -12.65
C GLY A 140 3.96 -16.32 -11.29
N VAL A 141 5.00 -17.00 -10.79
CA VAL A 141 5.71 -16.60 -9.58
C VAL A 141 7.06 -16.03 -9.97
N GLU A 142 7.38 -14.85 -9.46
CA GLU A 142 8.69 -14.25 -9.63
C GLU A 142 9.20 -13.61 -8.33
N THR A 143 10.48 -13.28 -8.29
CA THR A 143 11.05 -12.57 -7.16
C THR A 143 10.92 -11.07 -7.39
N PHE A 144 10.16 -10.39 -6.51
CA PHE A 144 10.05 -8.94 -6.47
C PHE A 144 10.47 -8.45 -5.09
N ASP A 145 11.40 -7.49 -5.05
CA ASP A 145 11.98 -6.94 -3.81
C ASP A 145 12.41 -8.01 -2.80
N LYS A 146 13.10 -9.05 -3.30
CA LYS A 146 13.61 -10.21 -2.53
C LYS A 146 12.53 -11.13 -1.94
N ALA A 147 11.25 -10.93 -2.25
CA ALA A 147 10.16 -11.83 -1.88
C ALA A 147 9.63 -12.59 -3.10
N ALA A 148 9.23 -13.85 -2.90
CA ALA A 148 8.49 -14.59 -3.92
C ALA A 148 7.06 -14.05 -4.00
N CYS A 149 6.67 -13.58 -5.19
CA CYS A 149 5.40 -12.92 -5.43
C CYS A 149 4.63 -13.62 -6.56
N TYR A 150 3.31 -13.72 -6.39
CA TYR A 150 2.40 -13.93 -7.51
C TYR A 150 2.38 -12.67 -8.37
N HIS A 151 2.65 -12.82 -9.66
CA HIS A 151 2.62 -11.73 -10.63
C HIS A 151 1.36 -11.81 -11.47
N PHE A 152 0.65 -10.69 -11.57
CA PHE A 152 -0.50 -10.49 -12.42
C PHE A 152 -0.21 -9.37 -13.42
N LYS A 153 -0.78 -9.48 -14.63
CA LYS A 153 -0.65 -8.46 -15.67
C LYS A 153 -1.90 -8.34 -16.53
N GLU A 154 -2.36 -7.11 -16.73
CA GLU A 154 -3.43 -6.77 -17.66
C GLU A 154 -3.16 -5.41 -18.32
N LYS A 155 -2.89 -5.41 -19.63
CA LYS A 155 -2.50 -4.20 -20.39
C LYS A 155 -1.31 -3.49 -19.72
N ASP A 156 -1.52 -2.26 -19.25
CA ASP A 156 -0.53 -1.40 -18.58
C ASP A 156 -0.56 -1.54 -17.05
N ASN A 157 -1.34 -2.50 -16.52
CA ASN A 157 -1.38 -2.82 -15.10
C ASN A 157 -0.53 -4.06 -14.80
N GLU A 158 0.27 -3.98 -13.74
CA GLU A 158 0.97 -5.12 -13.17
C GLU A 158 0.85 -5.12 -11.65
N ALA A 159 0.74 -6.29 -11.04
CA ALA A 159 0.62 -6.41 -9.60
C ALA A 159 1.48 -7.57 -9.08
N TRP A 160 2.10 -7.34 -7.92
CA TRP A 160 2.90 -8.32 -7.21
C TRP A 160 2.30 -8.55 -5.84
N ILE A 161 1.90 -9.78 -5.55
CA ILE A 161 1.32 -10.18 -4.28
C ILE A 161 2.25 -11.18 -3.61
N ASP A 162 2.68 -10.91 -2.38
CA ASP A 162 3.57 -11.81 -1.65
C ASP A 162 2.90 -13.19 -1.48
N VAL A 163 3.63 -14.26 -1.82
CA VAL A 163 3.08 -15.61 -1.85
C VAL A 163 2.63 -16.07 -0.46
N LYS A 164 3.33 -15.65 0.60
CA LYS A 164 3.12 -16.11 1.97
C LYS A 164 1.98 -15.37 2.67
N SER A 165 2.04 -14.04 2.65
CA SER A 165 1.08 -13.18 3.34
C SER A 165 -0.16 -12.88 2.51
N LYS A 166 -0.10 -13.07 1.19
CA LYS A 166 -1.13 -12.65 0.23
C LYS A 166 -1.41 -11.13 0.29
N LEU A 167 -0.46 -10.34 0.80
CA LEU A 167 -0.54 -8.89 0.82
C LEU A 167 0.18 -8.32 -0.42
N PRO A 168 -0.26 -7.16 -0.94
CA PRO A 168 0.39 -6.54 -2.09
C PRO A 168 1.80 -6.08 -1.74
N VAL A 169 2.69 -6.17 -2.71
CA VAL A 169 4.06 -5.64 -2.63
C VAL A 169 4.20 -4.45 -3.57
N ALA A 170 3.63 -4.55 -4.77
CA ALA A 170 3.60 -3.45 -5.72
C ALA A 170 2.37 -3.50 -6.64
N LEU A 171 1.96 -2.32 -7.10
CA LEU A 171 0.98 -2.12 -8.18
C LEU A 171 1.56 -1.11 -9.16
N VAL A 172 1.64 -1.47 -10.44
CA VAL A 172 1.86 -0.55 -11.54
C VAL A 172 0.51 -0.29 -12.20
N ASN A 173 0.17 0.99 -12.37
CA ASN A 173 -1.02 1.44 -13.07
C ASN A 173 -0.61 2.56 -14.02
N GLY A 174 -0.43 2.22 -15.30
CA GLY A 174 0.13 3.12 -16.30
C GLY A 174 1.53 3.59 -15.89
N ASP A 175 1.69 4.92 -15.78
CA ASP A 175 2.99 5.55 -15.46
C ASP A 175 3.26 5.68 -13.95
N THR A 176 2.43 5.09 -13.09
CA THR A 176 2.61 5.15 -11.63
C THR A 176 2.90 3.78 -11.06
N THR A 177 3.92 3.70 -10.21
CA THR A 177 4.18 2.52 -9.37
C THR A 177 3.86 2.85 -7.92
N LEU A 178 2.97 2.07 -7.31
CA LEU A 178 2.71 2.06 -5.89
C LEU A 178 3.49 0.92 -5.25
N ARG A 179 4.25 1.21 -4.20
CA ARG A 179 4.93 0.20 -3.36
C ARG A 179 4.25 0.11 -2.01
N TYR A 180 3.98 -1.11 -1.58
CA TYR A 180 3.33 -1.42 -0.31
C TYR A 180 4.36 -1.98 0.66
N ILE A 181 4.49 -1.34 1.82
CA ILE A 181 5.43 -1.73 2.87
C ILE A 181 4.63 -1.97 4.14
N PHE A 182 4.63 -3.21 4.63
CA PHE A 182 3.94 -3.57 5.87
C PHE A 182 4.90 -3.52 7.06
N ASN A 183 4.56 -2.68 8.02
CA ASN A 183 5.28 -2.54 9.27
C ASN A 183 4.81 -3.59 10.28
N PRO A 184 5.55 -3.81 11.38
CA PRO A 184 5.06 -4.62 12.50
C PRO A 184 3.67 -4.15 12.97
N PRO A 185 2.72 -5.06 13.23
CA PRO A 185 1.39 -4.71 13.70
C PRO A 185 1.43 -3.87 14.99
N PRO A 186 0.55 -2.86 15.14
CA PRO A 186 0.41 -2.15 16.41
C PRO A 186 0.05 -3.10 17.55
N THR A 187 0.64 -2.89 18.72
CA THR A 187 0.38 -3.70 19.92
C THR A 187 -0.72 -3.13 20.82
N ALA A 188 -1.12 -1.88 20.58
CA ALA A 188 -2.17 -1.18 21.31
C ALA A 188 -3.25 -0.66 20.36
N VAL A 189 -4.45 -0.44 20.88
CA VAL A 189 -5.53 0.22 20.13
C VAL A 189 -5.19 1.69 19.96
N LEU A 190 -5.45 2.24 18.77
CA LEU A 190 -5.32 3.66 18.49
C LEU A 190 -6.22 4.47 19.43
N VAL A 191 -5.64 5.52 20.00
CA VAL A 191 -6.36 6.50 20.83
C VAL A 191 -6.66 7.72 19.97
N LEU A 192 -7.94 8.10 19.91
CA LEU A 192 -8.36 9.30 19.19
C LEU A 192 -7.83 10.55 19.91
N PRO A 193 -7.34 11.55 19.17
CA PRO A 193 -7.07 12.87 19.74
C PRO A 193 -8.36 13.47 20.34
N ASP A 194 -8.24 14.21 21.44
CA ASP A 194 -9.39 14.77 22.18
C ASP A 194 -10.38 15.51 21.28
N LEU A 195 -9.88 16.30 20.32
CA LEU A 195 -10.71 17.05 19.40
C LEU A 195 -11.51 16.13 18.46
N VAL A 196 -10.90 15.05 17.97
CA VAL A 196 -11.56 14.04 17.14
C VAL A 196 -12.59 13.27 17.96
N GLN A 197 -12.24 12.87 19.20
CA GLN A 197 -13.15 12.20 20.12
C GLN A 197 -14.40 13.06 20.39
N ARG A 198 -14.24 14.34 20.72
CA ARG A 198 -15.36 15.25 20.96
C ARG A 198 -16.28 15.38 19.74
N SER A 199 -15.71 15.50 18.54
CA SER A 199 -16.48 15.59 17.29
C SER A 199 -17.23 14.29 16.98
N TYR A 200 -16.59 13.14 17.21
CA TYR A 200 -17.24 11.83 17.08
C TYR A 200 -18.43 11.69 18.04
N ASP A 201 -18.25 12.06 19.31
CA ASP A 201 -19.31 12.00 20.31
C ASP A 201 -20.47 12.96 19.97
N GLN A 202 -20.15 14.16 19.47
CA GLN A 202 -21.16 15.12 19.01
C GLN A 202 -21.96 14.61 17.82
N TYR A 203 -21.29 14.02 16.82
CA TYR A 203 -21.94 13.41 15.67
C TYR A 203 -22.89 12.30 16.11
N ASN A 204 -22.41 11.35 16.90
CA ASN A 204 -23.20 10.21 17.38
C ASN A 204 -24.45 10.67 18.15
N ARG A 205 -24.33 11.65 19.05
CA ARG A 205 -25.50 12.21 19.76
C ARG A 205 -26.54 12.78 18.80
N THR A 206 -26.09 13.51 17.78
CA THR A 206 -26.97 14.17 16.81
C THR A 206 -27.64 13.15 15.88
N TYR A 207 -26.87 12.20 15.35
CA TYR A 207 -27.36 11.12 14.49
C TYR A 207 -28.39 10.24 15.21
N LEU A 208 -28.08 9.77 16.42
CA LEU A 208 -29.00 8.95 17.21
C LEU A 208 -30.28 9.71 17.57
N ARG A 209 -30.21 11.03 17.77
CA ARG A 209 -31.40 11.86 17.99
C ARG A 209 -32.27 11.92 16.74
N ALA A 210 -31.68 12.16 15.57
CA ALA A 210 -32.41 12.21 14.31
C ALA A 210 -33.09 10.88 13.99
N LYS A 211 -32.38 9.76 14.16
CA LYS A 211 -32.92 8.41 13.94
C LYS A 211 -34.15 8.12 14.82
N ARG A 212 -34.10 8.47 16.11
CA ARG A 212 -35.26 8.32 17.01
C ARG A 212 -36.48 9.12 16.55
N ILE A 213 -36.27 10.37 16.13
CA ILE A 213 -37.36 11.22 15.62
C ILE A 213 -38.01 10.59 14.36
N GLU A 214 -37.19 10.02 13.47
CA GLU A 214 -37.68 9.33 12.27
C GLU A 214 -38.47 8.05 12.61
N GLU A 215 -37.99 7.27 13.59
CA GLU A 215 -38.68 6.06 14.07
C GLU A 215 -40.03 6.41 14.71
N ASP A 216 -40.08 7.43 15.58
CA ASP A 216 -41.32 7.89 16.21
C ASP A 216 -42.34 8.39 15.17
N ALA A 217 -41.87 9.04 14.10
CA ALA A 217 -42.72 9.52 13.01
C ALA A 217 -43.34 8.39 12.16
N LYS A 218 -42.73 7.20 12.11
CA LYS A 218 -43.27 6.03 11.39
C LYS A 218 -44.39 5.32 12.15
N HIS A 219 -44.56 5.61 13.44
CA HIS A 219 -45.55 4.99 14.31
C HIS A 219 -46.78 5.88 14.58
N GLN A 220 -46.86 7.04 13.95
CA GLN A 220 -48.02 7.95 13.96
C GLN A 220 -48.83 7.80 12.67
#